data_AF-A0A3D4UAL2-F1
#
_entry.id   AF-A0A3D4UAL2-F1
#
_cell.length_a   1.000
_cell.length_b   1.000
_cell.length_c   1.000
_cell.angle_alpha   90.00
_cell.angle_beta   90.00
_cell.angle_gamma   90.00
#
_symmetry.space_group_name_H-M   'P 1'
#
loop_
_entity.id
_entity.type
_entity.pdbx_description
1 polymer ?
#
loop_
_entity_poly.entity_id
_entity_poly.type
_entity_poly.pdbx_seq_one_letter_code
_entity_poly.pdbx_strand_id
1 'polypeptide(L)'
;MLLPAHRDCRILYRRCCRTGERYPPPGSISAVISISAPLRFKAFTAHFAEPVHYSNRLLQLLGLGKYRKTFVRNHADNPHINYLRCPVSSIVQIKRLMRSIRNGLPTIRIPSLVMHADGDPKVDVRGGREIYHRLGGINKRYHEVSFHHHGIVRGEITREVFAEAMDFLATVMGSCNSSLTR
;
A
#
# COMPACT_ATOMS: atom_id res chain seq x y z
N MET A 1 6.48 1.30 -38.85
CA MET A 1 7.79 1.32 -38.17
C MET A 1 7.52 1.23 -36.67
N LEU A 2 7.52 0.00 -36.14
CA LEU A 2 7.11 -0.32 -34.76
C LEU A 2 8.31 -0.19 -33.83
N LEU A 3 8.21 0.66 -32.81
CA LEU A 3 9.17 0.78 -31.71
C LEU A 3 9.19 -0.52 -30.88
N PRO A 4 10.35 -1.06 -30.51
CA PRO A 4 10.45 -2.30 -29.74
C PRO A 4 10.17 -2.02 -28.26
N ALA A 5 8.97 -2.37 -27.81
CA ALA A 5 8.65 -2.48 -26.40
C ALA A 5 9.03 -3.88 -25.86
N HIS A 6 9.36 -3.93 -24.56
CA HIS A 6 9.05 -5.07 -23.69
C HIS A 6 9.96 -6.33 -23.70
N ARG A 7 11.27 -6.21 -23.42
CA ARG A 7 12.10 -7.40 -23.07
C ARG A 7 12.67 -7.47 -21.65
N ASP A 8 12.81 -6.35 -20.93
CA ASP A 8 13.57 -6.39 -19.66
C ASP A 8 12.76 -6.58 -18.37
N CYS A 9 11.43 -6.51 -18.42
CA CYS A 9 10.59 -6.72 -17.22
C CYS A 9 10.34 -8.22 -16.87
N ARG A 10 11.07 -9.16 -17.50
CA ARG A 10 10.91 -10.62 -17.31
C ARG A 10 11.88 -11.26 -16.33
N ILE A 11 12.90 -10.54 -15.86
CA ILE A 11 14.06 -11.18 -15.21
C ILE A 11 13.81 -11.51 -13.72
N LEU A 12 13.01 -10.72 -12.99
CA LEU A 12 12.77 -10.97 -11.56
C LEU A 12 11.63 -11.95 -11.26
N TYR A 13 10.53 -11.93 -12.03
CA TYR A 13 9.39 -12.81 -11.77
C TYR A 13 9.68 -14.29 -12.09
N ARG A 14 10.56 -14.56 -13.07
CA ARG A 14 10.87 -15.93 -13.51
C ARG A 14 11.63 -16.77 -12.48
N ARG A 15 12.31 -16.16 -11.50
CA ARG A 15 13.10 -16.92 -10.52
C ARG A 15 12.23 -17.57 -9.45
N CYS A 16 11.15 -16.90 -9.02
CA CYS A 16 10.22 -17.41 -8.02
C CYS A 16 9.38 -18.60 -8.52
N CYS A 17 8.95 -18.57 -9.80
CA CYS A 17 8.12 -19.65 -10.35
C CYS A 17 8.86 -20.98 -10.58
N ARG A 18 10.19 -21.01 -10.62
CA ARG A 18 10.96 -22.24 -10.88
C ARG A 18 11.12 -23.16 -9.66
N THR A 19 10.99 -22.64 -8.44
CA THR A 19 11.25 -23.40 -7.19
C THR A 19 9.98 -23.89 -6.51
N GLY A 20 8.78 -23.57 -7.01
CA GLY A 20 7.51 -23.88 -6.33
C GLY A 20 7.27 -23.04 -5.06
N GLU A 21 8.18 -22.13 -4.71
CA GLU A 21 8.05 -21.22 -3.58
C GLU A 21 7.12 -20.05 -3.96
N ARG A 22 6.09 -19.82 -3.14
CA ARG A 22 5.12 -18.73 -3.35
C ARG A 22 5.69 -17.34 -3.07
N TYR A 23 6.85 -17.24 -2.43
CA TYR A 23 7.46 -15.99 -2.04
C TYR A 23 8.97 -16.01 -2.24
N PRO A 24 9.58 -14.87 -2.60
CA PRO A 24 11.03 -14.75 -2.67
C PRO A 24 11.67 -15.12 -1.32
N PRO A 25 12.78 -15.87 -1.30
CA PRO A 25 13.45 -16.24 -0.05
C PRO A 25 13.89 -14.99 0.72
N PRO A 26 13.95 -15.04 2.07
CA PRO A 26 14.41 -13.93 2.89
C PRO A 26 15.77 -13.42 2.40
N GLY A 27 15.88 -12.12 2.12
CA GLY A 27 17.10 -11.48 1.60
C GLY A 27 17.21 -11.39 0.07
N SER A 28 16.28 -11.96 -0.70
CA SER A 28 16.27 -11.83 -2.17
C SER A 28 15.50 -10.62 -2.71
N ILE A 29 14.93 -9.79 -1.83
CA ILE A 29 14.21 -8.58 -2.20
C ILE A 29 15.20 -7.41 -2.27
N SER A 30 15.45 -6.91 -3.47
CA SER A 30 16.42 -5.84 -3.72
C SER A 30 15.85 -4.42 -3.56
N ALA A 31 14.53 -4.25 -3.63
CA ALA A 31 13.86 -2.97 -3.46
C ALA A 31 12.37 -3.13 -3.13
N VAL A 32 11.74 -2.07 -2.63
CA VAL A 32 10.30 -2.00 -2.38
C VAL A 32 9.70 -0.74 -3.00
N ILE A 33 8.49 -0.87 -3.57
CA ILE A 33 7.68 0.23 -4.06
C ILE A 33 6.35 0.21 -3.32
N SER A 34 5.98 1.33 -2.69
CA SER A 34 4.73 1.51 -1.96
C SER A 34 3.88 2.56 -2.65
N ILE A 35 2.68 2.20 -3.10
CA ILE A 35 1.78 3.07 -3.85
C ILE A 35 0.44 3.16 -3.10
N SER A 36 -0.01 4.38 -2.78
CA SER A 36 -1.28 4.62 -2.06
C SER A 36 -1.44 3.84 -0.75
N ALA A 37 -0.34 3.55 -0.05
CA ALA A 37 -0.38 2.72 1.14
C ALA A 37 -1.20 3.38 2.27
N PRO A 38 -2.19 2.66 2.84
CA PRO A 38 -3.04 3.21 3.88
C PRO A 38 -2.31 3.17 5.23
N LEU A 39 -1.64 4.26 5.63
CA LEU A 39 -1.06 4.40 6.98
C LEU A 39 -1.88 5.35 7.88
N ARG A 40 -2.73 6.20 7.29
CA ARG A 40 -3.65 7.11 7.99
C ARG A 40 -4.94 7.27 7.17
N PHE A 41 -6.09 6.97 7.76
CA PHE A 41 -7.39 7.25 7.12
C PHE A 41 -7.78 8.72 7.32
N LYS A 42 -8.43 9.33 6.32
CA LYS A 42 -9.04 10.67 6.48
C LYS A 42 -10.39 10.63 7.19
N ALA A 43 -11.19 9.58 6.98
CA ALA A 43 -12.58 9.57 7.42
C ALA A 43 -12.76 9.41 8.95
N PHE A 44 -13.56 10.29 9.54
CA PHE A 44 -14.00 10.24 10.95
C PHE A 44 -14.65 8.90 11.32
N THR A 45 -15.36 8.25 10.38
CA THR A 45 -15.97 6.93 10.56
C THR A 45 -14.97 5.84 10.91
N ALA A 46 -13.72 5.93 10.43
CA ALA A 46 -12.66 5.00 10.81
C ALA A 46 -12.26 5.18 12.28
N HIS A 47 -12.30 6.41 12.82
CA HIS A 47 -12.00 6.69 14.22
C HIS A 47 -13.03 6.09 15.18
N PHE A 48 -14.32 6.08 14.82
CA PHE A 48 -15.40 5.51 15.64
C PHE A 48 -15.59 4.00 15.50
N ALA A 49 -14.89 3.36 14.55
CA ALA A 49 -15.02 1.91 14.34
C ALA A 49 -14.61 1.08 15.56
N GLU A 50 -13.59 1.51 16.31
CA GLU A 50 -13.13 0.82 17.52
C GLU A 50 -14.17 0.89 18.66
N PRO A 51 -14.66 2.07 19.08
CA PRO A 51 -15.77 2.16 20.04
C PRO A 51 -16.99 1.35 19.63
N VAL A 52 -17.43 1.46 18.37
CA VAL A 52 -18.59 0.71 17.85
C VAL A 52 -18.34 -0.79 17.89
N HIS A 53 -17.11 -1.25 17.64
CA HIS A 53 -16.75 -2.66 17.76
C HIS A 53 -16.88 -3.17 19.20
N TYR A 54 -16.41 -2.40 20.19
CA TYR A 54 -16.52 -2.77 21.59
C TYR A 54 -17.98 -2.78 22.06
N SER A 55 -18.77 -1.76 21.70
CA SER A 55 -20.21 -1.73 22.00
C SER A 55 -20.93 -2.90 21.34
N ASN A 56 -20.58 -3.26 20.10
CA ASN A 56 -21.14 -4.43 19.42
C ASN A 56 -20.84 -5.74 20.16
N ARG A 57 -19.64 -5.89 20.73
CA ARG A 57 -19.25 -7.07 21.52
C ARG A 57 -20.02 -7.11 22.84
N LEU A 58 -20.20 -5.97 23.51
CA LEU A 58 -20.99 -5.88 24.73
C LEU A 58 -22.46 -6.22 24.49
N LEU A 59 -23.09 -5.64 23.45
CA LEU A 59 -24.46 -5.97 23.06
C LEU A 59 -24.64 -7.46 22.73
N GLN A 60 -23.63 -8.10 22.15
CA GLN A 60 -23.64 -9.54 21.89
C GLN A 60 -23.65 -10.35 23.19
N LEU A 61 -22.83 -9.96 24.18
CA LEU A 61 -22.77 -10.62 25.48
C LEU A 61 -24.08 -10.44 26.27
N LEU A 62 -24.74 -9.29 26.13
CA LEU A 62 -26.01 -8.98 26.78
C LEU A 62 -27.25 -9.57 26.07
N GLY A 63 -27.07 -10.37 25.01
CA GLY A 63 -28.20 -10.91 24.22
C GLY A 63 -28.93 -9.87 23.35
N LEU A 64 -28.44 -8.64 23.30
CA LEU A 64 -29.00 -7.50 22.55
C LEU A 64 -28.44 -7.39 21.13
N GLY A 65 -28.13 -8.53 20.51
CA GLY A 65 -27.45 -8.61 19.21
C GLY A 65 -28.14 -7.86 18.07
N LYS A 66 -29.46 -7.68 18.15
CA LYS A 66 -30.27 -6.92 17.18
C LYS A 66 -29.93 -5.43 17.07
N TYR A 67 -29.28 -4.85 18.09
CA TYR A 67 -28.88 -3.43 18.09
C TYR A 67 -27.44 -3.21 17.62
N ARG A 68 -26.75 -4.25 17.16
CA ARG A 68 -25.36 -4.15 16.70
C ARG A 68 -25.26 -3.38 15.39
N LYS A 69 -24.32 -2.44 15.33
CA LYS A 69 -23.94 -1.77 14.08
C LYS A 69 -22.75 -2.48 13.46
N THR A 70 -23.01 -3.60 12.80
CA THR A 70 -21.97 -4.48 12.24
C THR A 70 -21.29 -3.94 10.99
N PHE A 71 -21.97 -3.03 10.26
CA PHE A 71 -21.48 -2.48 9.00
C PHE A 71 -21.52 -0.95 8.97
N VAL A 72 -20.57 -0.37 8.24
CA VAL A 72 -20.55 1.03 7.82
C VAL A 72 -20.80 1.10 6.32
N ARG A 73 -21.59 2.07 5.85
CA ARG A 73 -21.77 2.30 4.41
C ARG A 73 -20.43 2.74 3.79
N ASN A 74 -20.07 2.13 2.67
CA ASN A 74 -18.87 2.47 1.90
C ASN A 74 -19.28 3.19 0.62
N HIS A 75 -18.88 4.45 0.47
CA HIS A 75 -18.98 5.17 -0.79
C HIS A 75 -17.78 4.76 -1.65
N ALA A 76 -17.97 3.69 -2.40
CA ALA A 76 -16.95 3.07 -3.22
C ALA A 76 -16.61 3.91 -4.46
N ASP A 77 -15.33 4.15 -4.71
CA ASP A 77 -14.88 4.84 -5.92
C ASP A 77 -15.10 3.98 -7.18
N ASN A 78 -15.21 2.65 -7.00
CA ASN A 78 -15.51 1.69 -8.05
C ASN A 78 -16.65 0.76 -7.59
N PRO A 79 -17.93 1.19 -7.66
CA PRO A 79 -19.06 0.45 -7.10
C PRO A 79 -19.26 -0.95 -7.70
N HIS A 80 -18.77 -1.16 -8.92
CA HIS A 80 -18.87 -2.42 -9.67
C HIS A 80 -17.95 -3.53 -9.14
N ILE A 81 -16.93 -3.19 -8.33
CA ILE A 81 -15.96 -4.17 -7.77
C ILE A 81 -15.76 -4.03 -6.26
N ASN A 82 -16.06 -2.87 -5.68
CA ASN A 82 -15.83 -2.62 -4.26
C ASN A 82 -17.10 -2.88 -3.45
N TYR A 83 -16.93 -3.41 -2.23
CA TYR A 83 -18.04 -3.60 -1.31
C TYR A 83 -18.75 -2.28 -0.98
N LEU A 84 -20.09 -2.29 -1.02
CA LEU A 84 -20.92 -1.14 -0.63
C LEU A 84 -21.06 -1.01 0.90
N ARG A 85 -20.64 -2.02 1.65
CA ARG A 85 -20.67 -2.06 3.12
C ARG A 85 -19.34 -2.60 3.63
N CYS A 86 -18.74 -1.92 4.60
CA CYS A 86 -17.51 -2.33 5.27
C CYS A 86 -17.83 -2.86 6.67
N PRO A 87 -17.47 -4.11 7.03
CA PRO A 87 -17.62 -4.60 8.39
C PRO A 87 -16.79 -3.76 9.36
N VAL A 88 -17.38 -3.39 10.50
CA VAL A 88 -16.68 -2.60 11.53
C VAL A 88 -15.44 -3.34 12.05
N SER A 89 -15.53 -4.67 12.20
CA SER A 89 -14.39 -5.52 12.60
C SER A 89 -13.22 -5.43 11.62
N SER A 90 -13.48 -5.35 10.31
CA SER A 90 -12.42 -5.22 9.29
C SER A 90 -11.65 -3.91 9.44
N ILE A 91 -12.34 -2.81 9.79
CA ILE A 91 -11.70 -1.52 10.07
C ILE A 91 -10.76 -1.62 11.29
N VAL A 92 -11.14 -2.37 12.32
CA VAL A 92 -10.28 -2.61 13.48
C VAL A 92 -9.04 -3.43 13.10
N GLN A 93 -9.20 -4.48 12.29
CA GLN A 93 -8.08 -5.32 11.87
C GLN A 93 -7.09 -4.57 10.97
N ILE A 94 -7.58 -3.76 10.02
CA ILE A 94 -6.68 -2.95 9.18
C ILE A 94 -5.93 -1.92 10.03
N LYS A 95 -6.57 -1.28 11.02
CA LYS A 95 -5.86 -0.40 11.96
C LYS A 95 -4.77 -1.10 12.77
N ARG A 96 -5.01 -2.34 13.21
CA ARG A 96 -4.00 -3.15 13.89
C ARG A 96 -2.82 -3.47 12.97
N LEU A 97 -3.11 -3.88 11.73
CA LEU A 97 -2.08 -4.12 10.72
C LEU A 97 -1.27 -2.86 10.44
N MET A 98 -1.93 -1.72 10.25
CA MET A 98 -1.27 -0.42 10.04
C MET A 98 -0.32 -0.06 11.19
N ARG A 99 -0.72 -0.33 12.44
CA ARG A 99 0.13 -0.11 13.63
C ARG A 99 1.35 -1.03 13.62
N SER A 100 1.17 -2.31 13.30
CA SER A 100 2.26 -3.28 13.17
C SER A 100 3.25 -2.87 12.07
N ILE A 101 2.75 -2.49 10.89
CA ILE A 101 3.56 -2.01 9.77
C ILE A 101 4.34 -0.76 10.20
N ARG A 102 3.66 0.23 10.80
CA ARG A 102 4.29 1.49 11.26
C ARG A 102 5.49 1.25 12.16
N ASN A 103 5.39 0.27 13.06
CA ASN A 103 6.47 -0.09 13.98
C ASN A 103 7.61 -0.86 13.29
N GLY A 104 7.30 -1.61 12.22
CA GLY A 104 8.28 -2.34 11.42
C GLY A 104 9.00 -1.51 10.35
N LEU A 105 8.46 -0.37 9.92
CA LEU A 105 9.09 0.47 8.87
C LEU A 105 10.59 0.78 9.10
N PRO A 106 11.06 1.07 10.33
CA PRO A 106 12.49 1.31 10.59
C PRO A 106 13.40 0.11 10.28
N THR A 107 12.88 -1.11 10.19
CA THR A 107 13.68 -2.30 9.85
C THR A 107 13.90 -2.45 8.35
N ILE A 108 13.17 -1.71 7.52
CA ILE A 108 13.31 -1.75 6.05
C ILE A 108 14.46 -0.85 5.64
N ARG A 109 15.59 -1.47 5.25
CA ARG A 109 16.82 -0.78 4.83
C ARG A 109 17.12 -0.83 3.34
N ILE A 110 16.36 -1.63 2.59
CA ILE A 110 16.50 -1.78 1.14
C ILE A 110 16.04 -0.50 0.41
N PRO A 111 16.53 -0.26 -0.82
CA PRO A 111 16.03 0.80 -1.69
C PRO A 111 14.51 0.85 -1.72
N SER A 112 13.94 2.03 -1.51
CA SER A 112 12.49 2.18 -1.33
C SER A 112 11.93 3.37 -2.11
N LEU A 113 10.83 3.17 -2.82
CA LEU A 113 10.03 4.25 -3.42
C LEU A 113 8.65 4.31 -2.74
N VAL A 114 8.24 5.50 -2.33
CA VAL A 114 6.91 5.74 -1.76
C VAL A 114 6.18 6.78 -2.62
N MET A 115 5.00 6.41 -3.12
CA MET A 115 4.16 7.25 -3.96
C MET A 115 2.76 7.40 -3.36
N HIS A 116 2.19 8.61 -3.44
CA HIS A 116 0.85 8.90 -2.92
C HIS A 116 0.18 10.05 -3.67
N ALA A 117 -1.14 10.01 -3.81
CA ALA A 117 -1.90 11.15 -4.35
C ALA A 117 -1.99 12.29 -3.32
N ASP A 118 -1.70 13.53 -3.72
CA ASP A 118 -1.83 14.71 -2.85
C ASP A 118 -3.29 14.98 -2.42
N GLY A 119 -4.24 14.73 -3.31
CA GLY A 119 -5.67 14.93 -3.16
C GLY A 119 -6.46 13.69 -2.76
N ASP A 120 -5.83 12.63 -2.25
CA ASP A 120 -6.49 11.37 -1.89
C ASP A 120 -7.65 11.59 -0.90
N PRO A 121 -8.91 11.25 -1.22
CA PRO A 121 -10.06 11.50 -0.34
C PRO A 121 -10.24 10.43 0.76
N LYS A 122 -9.57 9.27 0.65
CA LYS A 122 -9.74 8.13 1.57
C LYS A 122 -8.61 8.05 2.59
N VAL A 123 -7.37 8.20 2.12
CA VAL A 123 -6.15 8.07 2.90
C VAL A 123 -5.46 9.43 2.95
N ASP A 124 -4.90 9.78 4.09
CA ASP A 124 -4.20 11.04 4.26
C ASP A 124 -2.79 10.92 3.65
N VAL A 125 -2.43 11.83 2.74
CA VAL A 125 -1.10 11.94 2.13
C VAL A 125 0.02 12.02 3.19
N ARG A 126 -0.27 12.57 4.36
CA ARG A 126 0.64 12.57 5.52
C ARG A 126 1.03 11.16 5.97
N GLY A 127 0.22 10.16 5.65
CA GLY A 127 0.56 8.74 5.82
C GLY A 127 1.70 8.30 4.91
N GLY A 128 1.68 8.70 3.63
CA GLY A 128 2.79 8.47 2.70
C GLY A 128 4.09 9.14 3.16
N ARG A 129 4.01 10.41 3.57
CA ARG A 129 5.15 11.13 4.18
C ARG A 129 5.69 10.39 5.41
N GLU A 130 4.80 9.93 6.30
CA GLU A 130 5.20 9.16 7.49
C GLU A 130 5.90 7.85 7.11
N ILE A 131 5.45 7.13 6.08
CA ILE A 131 6.13 5.93 5.60
C ILE A 131 7.56 6.29 5.21
N TYR A 132 7.74 7.28 4.32
CA TYR A 132 9.05 7.70 3.84
C TYR A 132 10.01 8.08 4.98
N HIS A 133 9.56 8.87 5.95
CA HIS A 133 10.40 9.28 7.07
C HIS A 133 10.77 8.12 8.00
N ARG A 134 9.86 7.16 8.23
CA ARG A 134 10.09 6.02 9.13
C ARG A 134 10.93 4.91 8.52
N LEU A 135 11.06 4.81 7.20
CA LEU A 135 11.92 3.82 6.55
C LEU A 135 13.36 3.97 7.04
N GLY A 136 13.97 2.85 7.45
CA GLY A 136 15.35 2.83 7.98
C GLY A 136 16.44 2.90 6.92
N GLY A 137 16.10 2.73 5.65
CA GLY A 137 17.03 2.85 4.52
C GLY A 137 17.38 4.30 4.19
N ILE A 138 18.61 4.52 3.72
CA ILE A 138 19.08 5.83 3.22
C ILE A 138 18.71 6.04 1.74
N ASN A 139 18.69 4.97 0.95
CA ASN A 139 18.30 5.02 -0.45
C ASN A 139 16.77 4.94 -0.54
N LYS A 140 16.13 6.09 -0.45
CA LYS A 140 14.67 6.17 -0.52
C LYS A 140 14.22 7.40 -1.30
N ARG A 141 13.13 7.25 -2.04
CA ARG A 141 12.47 8.31 -2.81
C ARG A 141 11.02 8.48 -2.36
N TYR A 142 10.55 9.72 -2.41
CA TYR A 142 9.17 10.07 -2.15
C TYR A 142 8.63 10.91 -3.30
N HIS A 143 7.44 10.56 -3.79
CA HIS A 143 6.80 11.28 -4.87
C HIS A 143 5.30 11.44 -4.59
N GLU A 144 4.83 12.70 -4.60
CA GLU A 144 3.40 13.02 -4.54
C GLU A 144 2.89 13.23 -5.96
N VAL A 145 1.85 12.49 -6.32
CA VAL A 145 1.20 12.55 -7.63
C VAL A 145 0.04 13.53 -7.50
N SER A 146 -0.06 14.52 -8.39
CA SER A 146 -1.18 15.47 -8.31
C SER A 146 -2.46 14.80 -8.82
N PHE A 147 -3.27 14.31 -7.89
CA PHE A 147 -4.45 13.51 -8.20
C PHE A 147 -5.46 13.47 -7.05
N HIS A 148 -6.75 13.49 -7.40
CA HIS A 148 -7.85 13.62 -6.43
C HIS A 148 -8.57 12.31 -6.12
N HIS A 149 -7.99 11.17 -6.50
CA HIS A 149 -8.48 9.84 -6.16
C HIS A 149 -7.41 9.00 -5.48
N HIS A 150 -7.86 8.03 -4.67
CA HIS A 150 -6.97 7.13 -3.93
C HIS A 150 -6.16 6.21 -4.86
N GLY A 151 -6.79 5.68 -5.91
CA GLY A 151 -6.20 4.69 -6.81
C GLY A 151 -5.41 5.31 -7.96
N ILE A 152 -4.14 5.67 -7.73
CA ILE A 152 -3.23 6.21 -8.78
C ILE A 152 -2.66 5.17 -9.75
N VAL A 153 -3.13 3.92 -9.66
CA VAL A 153 -2.73 2.80 -10.54
C VAL A 153 -3.79 2.46 -11.59
N ARG A 154 -4.75 3.36 -11.81
CA ARG A 154 -5.86 3.20 -12.76
C ARG A 154 -6.08 4.46 -13.56
N GLY A 155 -6.48 4.30 -14.81
CA GLY A 155 -6.72 5.42 -15.73
C GLY A 155 -5.41 6.04 -16.24
N GLU A 156 -5.50 7.24 -16.81
CA GLU A 156 -4.40 7.90 -17.51
C GLU A 156 -3.21 8.24 -16.59
N ILE A 157 -3.49 8.55 -15.32
CA ILE A 157 -2.48 8.87 -14.30
C ILE A 157 -1.46 7.74 -14.09
N THR A 158 -1.83 6.50 -14.43
CA THR A 158 -0.95 5.33 -14.34
C THR A 158 0.35 5.52 -15.15
N ARG A 159 0.32 6.31 -16.23
CA ARG A 159 1.52 6.58 -17.04
C ARG A 159 2.61 7.30 -16.24
N GLU A 160 2.22 8.31 -15.45
CA GLU A 160 3.12 9.05 -14.57
C GLU A 160 3.66 8.15 -13.46
N VAL A 161 2.76 7.43 -12.77
CA VAL A 161 3.12 6.52 -11.68
C VAL A 161 4.07 5.41 -12.14
N PHE A 162 3.84 4.84 -13.33
CA PHE A 162 4.69 3.79 -13.86
C PHE A 162 6.00 4.33 -14.42
N ALA A 163 6.04 5.55 -14.96
CA ALA A 163 7.28 6.19 -15.37
C ALA A 163 8.23 6.36 -14.17
N GLU A 164 7.72 6.90 -13.05
CA GLU A 164 8.49 7.06 -11.81
C GLU A 164 8.94 5.71 -11.23
N ALA A 165 8.06 4.71 -11.21
CA ALA A 165 8.41 3.37 -10.76
C ALA A 165 9.53 2.74 -11.62
N MET A 166 9.48 2.91 -12.93
CA MET A 166 10.48 2.38 -13.86
C MET A 166 11.83 3.09 -13.73
N ASP A 167 11.84 4.41 -13.56
CA ASP A 167 13.07 5.18 -13.30
C ASP A 167 13.76 4.74 -12.00
N PHE A 168 12.97 4.58 -10.92
CA PHE A 168 13.48 4.05 -9.66
C PHE A 168 14.09 2.66 -9.83
N LEU A 169 13.41 1.75 -10.54
CA LEU A 169 13.91 0.41 -10.79
C LEU A 169 15.20 0.42 -11.62
N ALA A 170 15.30 1.28 -12.64
CA ALA A 170 16.52 1.43 -13.44
C ALA A 170 17.70 1.87 -12.56
N THR A 171 17.49 2.81 -11.62
CA THR A 171 18.51 3.25 -10.67
C THR A 171 18.98 2.11 -9.76
N VAL A 172 18.05 1.30 -9.23
CA VAL A 172 18.37 0.17 -8.36
C VAL A 172 19.16 -0.91 -9.12
N MET A 173 18.73 -1.24 -10.33
CA MET A 173 19.39 -2.27 -11.15
C MET A 173 20.79 -1.83 -11.63
N GLY A 174 20.94 -0.55 -12.01
CA GLY A 174 22.25 0.01 -12.36
C GLY A 174 23.25 -0.02 -11.20
N SER A 175 22.77 0.16 -9.96
CA SER A 175 23.59 0.07 -8.74
C SER A 175 23.96 -1.37 -8.36
N CYS A 176 23.16 -2.36 -8.79
CA CYS A 176 23.41 -3.78 -8.55
C CYS A 176 24.54 -4.30 -9.47
N ASN A 177 24.56 -3.89 -10.74
CA ASN A 177 25.57 -4.33 -11.70
C ASN A 177 26.99 -3.82 -11.38
N SER A 178 27.11 -2.68 -10.69
CA SER A 178 28.40 -2.14 -10.25
C SER A 178 28.93 -2.75 -8.94
N SER A 179 28.09 -3.45 -8.18
CA SER A 179 28.48 -4.14 -6.94
C SER A 179 28.81 -5.63 -7.15
N LEU A 180 28.45 -6.20 -8.31
CA LEU A 180 28.83 -7.56 -8.74
C LEU A 180 30.14 -7.63 -9.55
N THR A 181 30.72 -6.48 -9.91
CA THR A 181 31.99 -6.37 -10.66
C THR A 181 33.19 -6.01 -9.77
N ARG A 182 33.05 -6.06 -8.45
CA ARG A 182 34.15 -5.99 -7.47
C ARG A 182 34.31 -7.30 -6.74
#